data_AF-A0A7L9J5G0-F1
#
_entry.id   AF-A0A7L9J5G0-F1
#
_cell.length_a   1.000
_cell.length_b   1.000
_cell.length_c   1.000
_cell.angle_alpha   90.00
_cell.angle_beta   90.00
_cell.angle_gamma   90.00
#
_symmetry.space_group_name_H-M   'P 1'
#
loop_
_entity.id
_entity.type
_entity.pdbx_description
1 polymer ?
#
loop_
_entity_poly.entity_id
_entity_poly.type
_entity_poly.pdbx_seq_one_letter_code
_entity_poly.pdbx_strand_id
1 'polypeptide(L)'
;MLGHTIFVSRWLQAPLYLGLIIAQGVYVAQFGKELWHLVTHFNAMNEAQIMMLVLAMVDVVMIANLLIMVIIGGYETFVSKIRMDDHPDKPEWLSHVNPNVLNVNVRRTLTW
;
A
#
# COMPACT_ATOMS: atom_id res chain seq x y z
N MET A 1 -14.53 19.25 16.78
CA MET A 1 -15.26 18.34 15.86
C MET A 1 -14.41 17.21 15.27
N LEU A 2 -13.07 17.24 15.40
CA LEU A 2 -12.17 16.23 14.82
C LEU A 2 -12.06 14.90 15.61
N GLY A 3 -12.38 14.88 16.91
CA GLY A 3 -12.21 13.67 17.73
C GLY A 3 -13.18 12.52 17.43
N HIS A 4 -14.37 12.80 16.87
CA HIS A 4 -15.39 11.76 16.64
C HIS A 4 -15.16 10.98 15.33
N THR A 5 -14.53 11.60 14.33
CA THR A 5 -14.25 10.96 13.02
C THR A 5 -13.14 9.91 13.12
N ILE A 6 -12.15 10.12 13.98
CA ILE A 6 -11.05 9.17 14.23
C ILE A 6 -11.55 7.89 14.92
N PHE A 7 -12.52 8.00 15.82
CA PHE A 7 -13.06 6.85 16.56
C PHE A 7 -13.90 5.93 15.67
N VAL A 8 -14.74 6.51 14.79
CA VAL A 8 -15.54 5.76 13.80
C VAL A 8 -14.64 5.14 12.73
N SER A 9 -13.62 5.87 12.25
CA SER A 9 -12.70 5.38 11.22
C SER A 9 -11.95 4.11 11.68
N ARG A 10 -11.52 4.04 12.96
CA ARG A 10 -10.83 2.86 13.52
C ARG A 10 -11.77 1.66 13.69
N TRP A 11 -13.00 1.90 14.16
CA TRP A 11 -13.96 0.82 14.39
C TRP A 11 -14.50 0.24 13.09
N LEU A 12 -14.57 1.02 11.99
CA LEU A 12 -14.94 0.53 10.66
C LEU A 12 -13.79 -0.20 9.97
N GLN A 13 -12.54 0.23 10.18
CA GLN A 13 -11.35 -0.43 9.61
C GLN A 13 -11.10 -1.81 10.22
N ALA A 14 -11.27 -1.98 11.52
CA ALA A 14 -11.00 -3.25 12.21
C ALA A 14 -11.77 -4.47 11.60
N PRO A 15 -13.10 -4.44 11.43
CA PRO A 15 -13.84 -5.54 10.80
C PRO A 15 -13.53 -5.68 9.31
N LEU A 16 -13.24 -4.59 8.61
CA LEU A 16 -12.89 -4.63 7.19
C LEU A 16 -11.55 -5.36 6.96
N TYR A 17 -10.51 -5.03 7.73
CA TYR A 17 -9.24 -5.76 7.69
C TYR A 17 -9.39 -7.23 8.08
N LEU A 18 -10.19 -7.53 9.10
CA LEU A 18 -10.48 -8.90 9.50
C LEU A 18 -11.13 -9.68 8.34
N GLY A 19 -12.09 -9.07 7.65
CA GLY A 19 -12.74 -9.64 6.47
C GLY A 19 -11.76 -9.91 5.33
N LEU A 20 -10.84 -8.98 5.05
CA LEU A 20 -9.81 -9.15 4.03
C LEU A 20 -8.85 -10.30 4.36
N ILE A 21 -8.42 -10.43 5.63
CA ILE A 21 -7.57 -11.54 6.07
C ILE A 21 -8.28 -12.89 5.88
N ILE A 22 -9.55 -12.98 6.27
CA ILE A 22 -10.35 -14.20 6.09
C ILE A 22 -10.51 -14.54 4.61
N ALA A 23 -10.86 -13.55 3.78
CA ALA A 23 -10.99 -13.73 2.33
C ALA A 23 -9.69 -14.25 1.71
N GLN A 24 -8.56 -13.69 2.11
CA GLN A 24 -7.24 -14.10 1.65
C GLN A 24 -6.91 -15.54 2.06
N GLY A 25 -7.28 -15.95 3.28
CA GLY A 25 -7.17 -17.35 3.71
C GLY A 25 -8.02 -18.30 2.87
N VAL A 26 -9.25 -17.91 2.51
CA VAL A 26 -10.12 -18.69 1.62
C VAL A 26 -9.52 -18.84 0.23
N TYR A 27 -8.98 -17.76 -0.35
CA TYR A 27 -8.33 -17.82 -1.66
C TYR A 27 -7.11 -18.76 -1.68
N VAL A 28 -6.29 -18.73 -0.63
CA VAL A 28 -5.15 -19.65 -0.49
C VAL A 28 -5.62 -21.11 -0.40
N ALA A 29 -6.68 -21.37 0.36
CA ALA A 29 -7.25 -22.71 0.46
C ALA A 29 -7.85 -23.19 -0.87
N GLN A 30 -8.51 -22.30 -1.62
CA GLN A 30 -9.04 -22.61 -2.96
C GLN A 30 -7.91 -22.91 -3.94
N PHE A 31 -6.87 -22.09 -3.97
CA PHE A 31 -5.68 -22.32 -4.79
C PHE A 31 -5.05 -23.70 -4.49
N GLY A 32 -4.92 -24.05 -3.22
CA GLY A 32 -4.43 -25.38 -2.81
C GLY A 32 -5.31 -26.53 -3.28
N LYS A 33 -6.65 -26.39 -3.21
CA LYS A 33 -7.59 -27.39 -3.71
C LYS A 33 -7.51 -27.56 -5.23
N GLU A 34 -7.46 -26.46 -5.97
CA GLU A 34 -7.33 -26.50 -7.44
C GLU A 34 -6.00 -27.11 -7.88
N LEU A 35 -4.90 -26.77 -7.19
CA LEU A 35 -3.60 -27.43 -7.38
C LEU A 35 -3.69 -28.93 -7.17
N TRP A 36 -4.27 -29.35 -6.04
CA TRP A 36 -4.39 -30.77 -5.71
C TRP A 36 -5.23 -31.51 -6.75
N HIS A 37 -6.35 -30.91 -7.17
CA HIS A 37 -7.19 -31.45 -8.22
C HIS A 37 -6.42 -31.60 -9.53
N LEU A 38 -5.67 -30.58 -9.94
CA LEU A 38 -4.85 -30.61 -11.15
C LEU A 38 -3.83 -31.76 -11.08
N VAL A 39 -3.05 -31.84 -10.01
CA VAL A 39 -1.99 -32.85 -9.86
C VAL A 39 -2.55 -34.27 -9.85
N THR A 40 -3.68 -34.50 -9.17
CA THR A 40 -4.26 -35.84 -9.05
C THR A 40 -5.04 -36.30 -10.27
N HIS A 41 -5.65 -35.39 -11.04
CA HIS A 41 -6.53 -35.72 -12.16
C HIS A 41 -5.94 -35.37 -13.54
N PHE A 42 -4.69 -34.89 -13.64
CA PHE A 42 -4.11 -34.42 -14.90
C PHE A 42 -4.17 -35.46 -16.04
N ASN A 43 -4.04 -36.76 -15.73
CA ASN A 43 -4.07 -37.84 -16.71
C ASN A 43 -5.49 -38.18 -17.21
N ALA A 44 -6.54 -37.75 -16.50
CA ALA A 44 -7.93 -38.04 -16.83
C ALA A 44 -8.69 -36.81 -17.39
N MET A 45 -8.05 -35.65 -17.43
CA MET A 45 -8.65 -34.38 -17.86
C MET A 45 -8.32 -34.07 -19.33
N ASN A 46 -9.28 -33.51 -20.06
CA ASN A 46 -9.05 -33.02 -21.42
C ASN A 46 -8.20 -31.74 -21.43
N GLU A 47 -7.51 -31.45 -22.54
CA GLU A 47 -6.69 -30.23 -22.71
C GLU A 47 -7.47 -28.95 -22.40
N ALA A 48 -8.72 -28.84 -22.86
CA ALA A 48 -9.56 -27.67 -22.58
C ALA A 48 -9.85 -27.49 -21.08
N GLN A 49 -10.01 -28.59 -20.34
CA GLN A 49 -10.25 -28.53 -18.89
C GLN A 49 -9.00 -28.10 -18.13
N ILE A 50 -7.83 -28.60 -18.55
CA ILE A 50 -6.55 -28.19 -17.98
C ILE A 50 -6.33 -26.68 -18.19
N MET A 51 -6.60 -26.19 -19.39
CA MET A 51 -6.52 -24.75 -19.70
C MET A 51 -7.44 -23.92 -18.80
N MET A 52 -8.72 -24.30 -18.67
CA MET A 52 -9.67 -23.60 -17.79
C MET A 52 -9.22 -23.59 -16.33
N LEU A 53 -8.72 -24.72 -15.83
CA LEU A 53 -8.25 -24.82 -14.44
C LEU A 53 -7.01 -23.94 -14.21
N VAL A 54 -6.06 -23.92 -15.15
CA VAL A 54 -4.88 -23.04 -15.08
C VAL A 54 -5.28 -21.56 -15.14
N LEU A 55 -6.19 -21.17 -16.03
CA LEU A 55 -6.71 -19.79 -16.10
C LEU A 55 -7.37 -19.37 -14.77
N ALA A 56 -8.13 -20.25 -14.13
CA ALA A 56 -8.75 -19.98 -12.84
C ALA A 56 -7.69 -19.80 -11.74
N MET A 57 -6.66 -20.66 -11.71
CA MET A 57 -5.56 -20.54 -10.75
C MET A 57 -4.78 -19.23 -10.91
N VAL A 58 -4.55 -18.79 -12.16
CA VAL A 58 -3.88 -17.51 -12.45
C VAL A 58 -4.73 -16.33 -11.97
N ASP A 59 -6.04 -16.36 -12.21
CA ASP A 59 -6.97 -15.31 -11.77
C ASP A 59 -6.96 -15.18 -10.23
N VAL A 60 -7.03 -16.30 -9.51
CA VAL A 60 -6.97 -16.31 -8.03
C VAL A 60 -5.68 -15.67 -7.51
N VAL A 61 -4.53 -15.97 -8.13
CA VAL A 61 -3.23 -15.37 -7.76
C VAL A 61 -3.21 -13.88 -8.06
N MET A 62 -3.78 -13.44 -9.19
CA MET A 62 -3.88 -12.03 -9.54
C MET A 62 -4.71 -11.25 -8.51
N ILE A 63 -5.88 -11.77 -8.13
CA ILE A 63 -6.75 -11.16 -7.11
C ILE A 63 -6.04 -11.10 -5.76
N ALA A 64 -5.34 -12.16 -5.36
CA ALA A 64 -4.58 -12.17 -4.10
C ALA A 64 -3.50 -11.09 -4.05
N ASN A 65 -2.76 -10.88 -5.14
CA ASN A 65 -1.74 -9.85 -5.23
C ASN A 65 -2.34 -8.43 -5.22
N LEU A 66 -3.48 -8.24 -5.87
CA LEU A 66 -4.25 -6.99 -5.80
C LEU A 66 -4.78 -6.73 -4.38
N LEU A 67 -5.28 -7.76 -3.69
CA LEU A 67 -5.75 -7.64 -2.31
C LEU A 67 -4.63 -7.19 -1.37
N ILE A 68 -3.42 -7.73 -1.53
CA ILE A 68 -2.25 -7.28 -0.76
C ILE A 68 -2.01 -5.78 -0.94
N MET A 69 -2.10 -5.28 -2.19
CA MET A 69 -1.96 -3.85 -2.47
C MET A 69 -3.05 -3.01 -1.79
N VAL A 70 -4.30 -3.47 -1.80
CA VAL A 70 -5.43 -2.80 -1.14
C VAL A 70 -5.24 -2.76 0.39
N ILE A 71 -4.78 -3.86 0.98
CA ILE A 71 -4.49 -3.97 2.42
C ILE A 71 -3.40 -2.97 2.82
N ILE A 72 -2.30 -2.91 2.08
CA ILE A 72 -1.17 -2.00 2.37
C ILE A 72 -1.57 -0.54 2.12
N GLY A 73 -2.21 -0.23 0.99
CA GLY A 73 -2.64 1.13 0.66
C GLY A 73 -3.69 1.68 1.63
N GLY A 74 -4.61 0.83 2.10
CA GLY A 74 -5.52 1.16 3.18
C GLY A 74 -4.76 1.43 4.49
N TYR A 75 -3.71 0.66 4.78
CA TYR A 75 -3.00 0.74 6.05
C TYR A 75 -2.18 2.02 6.09
N GLU A 76 -1.47 2.34 5.00
CA GLU A 76 -0.80 3.63 4.86
C GLU A 76 -1.78 4.79 4.90
N THR A 77 -2.86 4.79 4.11
CA THR A 77 -3.76 5.94 4.04
C THR A 77 -4.44 6.26 5.37
N PHE A 78 -4.76 5.24 6.17
CA PHE A 78 -5.51 5.41 7.40
C PHE A 78 -4.68 5.35 8.69
N VAL A 79 -3.60 4.56 8.76
CA VAL A 79 -2.72 4.48 9.94
C VAL A 79 -1.56 5.47 9.84
N SER A 80 -1.01 5.73 8.65
CA SER A 80 0.06 6.74 8.47
C SER A 80 -0.45 8.14 8.80
N LYS A 81 -1.67 8.50 8.35
CA LYS A 81 -2.30 9.78 8.71
C LYS A 81 -2.51 9.96 10.23
N ILE A 82 -2.61 8.88 10.99
CA ILE A 82 -2.76 8.93 12.46
C ILE A 82 -1.40 9.08 13.17
N ARG A 83 -0.28 8.75 12.51
CA ARG A 83 1.08 8.91 13.03
C ARG A 83 1.83 10.14 12.51
N MET A 84 1.27 10.87 11.55
CA MET A 84 1.83 12.11 11.03
C MET A 84 1.21 13.34 11.72
N ASP A 85 1.43 13.44 13.02
CA ASP A 85 1.23 14.68 13.79
C ASP A 85 2.31 14.83 14.88
N ASP A 86 3.47 14.23 14.65
CA ASP A 86 4.68 14.49 15.43
C ASP A 86 5.84 14.70 14.47
N HIS A 87 5.80 15.80 13.72
CA HIS A 87 6.95 16.61 13.31
C HIS A 87 6.43 17.94 12.74
N PRO A 88 6.27 18.98 13.57
CA PRO A 88 6.24 20.35 13.08
C PRO A 88 7.63 20.70 12.55
N ASP A 89 7.69 20.92 11.24
CA ASP A 89 8.63 21.78 10.53
C ASP A 89 10.07 21.24 10.33
N LYS A 90 10.73 21.41 9.17
CA LYS A 90 10.73 22.60 8.32
C LYS A 90 10.95 22.27 6.84
N PRO A 91 10.28 22.99 5.92
CA PRO A 91 10.62 22.98 4.50
C PRO A 91 12.04 23.49 4.24
N GLU A 92 12.78 22.80 3.38
CA GLU A 92 14.21 23.05 3.06
C GLU A 92 14.47 24.41 2.35
N TRP A 93 13.41 25.11 1.93
CA TRP A 93 13.50 26.38 1.19
C TRP A 93 13.37 27.67 2.04
N LEU A 94 13.17 27.58 3.36
CA LEU A 94 12.97 28.77 4.23
C LEU A 94 14.08 29.01 5.29
N SER A 95 15.19 28.28 5.28
CA SER A 95 16.31 28.51 6.21
C SER A 95 17.63 28.87 5.53
N HIS A 96 17.65 29.05 4.21
CA HIS A 96 18.81 29.58 3.49
C HIS A 96 18.53 30.85 2.68
N VAL A 97 17.38 31.51 2.91
CA VAL A 97 17.33 32.95 2.68
C VAL A 97 18.10 33.56 3.86
N ASN A 98 19.37 33.86 3.63
CA ASN A 98 20.15 34.76 4.45
C ASN A 98 19.79 36.19 4.01
N PRO A 99 18.90 36.92 4.72
CA PRO A 99 18.57 38.30 4.39
C PRO A 99 19.70 39.30 4.73
N ASN A 100 20.93 38.86 5.03
CA ASN A 100 22.05 39.72 5.43
C ASN A 100 23.27 39.70 4.49
N VAL A 101 23.10 39.31 3.22
CA VAL A 101 24.16 39.49 2.18
C VAL A 101 23.89 40.66 1.22
N LEU A 102 22.80 41.41 1.39
CA LEU A 102 22.77 42.80 0.94
C LEU A 102 23.41 43.69 2.02
N ASN A 103 24.70 44.04 1.86
CA ASN A 103 25.31 45.35 2.21
C ASN A 103 26.80 45.34 2.63
N VAL A 104 27.62 44.35 2.27
CA VAL A 104 29.07 44.49 2.44
C VAL A 104 29.89 44.06 1.21
N ASN A 105 30.31 45.09 0.47
CA ASN A 105 31.55 45.16 -0.30
C ASN A 105 31.50 44.93 -1.82
N VAL A 106 30.64 45.71 -2.46
CA VAL A 106 30.92 46.50 -3.70
C VAL A 106 32.19 47.42 -3.55
N ARG A 107 33.11 47.10 -2.63
CA ARG A 107 34.26 47.92 -2.20
C ARG A 107 35.62 47.32 -2.58
N ARG A 108 35.67 46.09 -3.14
CA ARG A 108 36.95 45.47 -3.55
C ARG A 108 37.32 45.67 -5.04
N THR A 109 36.52 46.40 -5.80
CA THR A 109 36.82 46.77 -7.20
C THR A 109 37.51 48.15 -7.31
N LEU A 110 37.86 48.80 -6.18
CA LEU A 110 38.57 50.08 -6.14
C LEU A 110 39.76 50.01 -5.16
N THR A 111 40.76 49.17 -5.44
CA THR A 111 42.16 49.40 -5.04
C THR A 111 43.08 48.53 -5.89
N TRP A 112 43.61 49.16 -6.94
CA TRP A 112 44.75 48.81 -7.82
C TRP A 112 44.56 47.74 -8.88
#